data_AF-A0A9D6NYC8-F1
#
_entry.id   AF-A0A9D6NYC8-F1
#
_cell.length_a   1.000
_cell.length_b   1.000
_cell.length_c   1.000
_cell.angle_alpha   90.00
_cell.angle_beta   90.00
_cell.angle_gamma   90.00
#
_symmetry.space_group_name_H-M   'P 1'
#
loop_
_entity.id
_entity.type
_entity.pdbx_description
1 polymer ?
#
loop_
_entity_poly.entity_id
_entity_poly.type
_entity_poly.pdbx_seq_one_letter_code
_entity_poly.pdbx_strand_id
1 'polypeptide(L)'
;MIRKQFYVTPEIDRALLILARKEGKSVAEVHREILKKGLRTKSIKANPASVLFKITGIAKKGPKDLSANLFDYLYGDKSPNYGK
;
A
#
# COMPACT_ATOMS: atom_id res chain seq x y z
N MET A 1 -14.49 -25.70 7.80
CA MET A 1 -13.89 -24.60 8.60
C MET A 1 -13.27 -25.18 9.86
N ILE A 2 -12.20 -24.58 10.39
CA ILE A 2 -11.56 -24.99 11.66
C ILE A 2 -11.91 -23.95 12.73
N ARG A 3 -12.43 -24.39 13.89
CA ARG A 3 -12.70 -23.50 15.03
C ARG A 3 -11.40 -23.26 15.79
N LYS A 4 -11.06 -21.98 16.02
CA LYS A 4 -9.95 -21.57 16.87
C LYS A 4 -10.44 -20.55 17.89
N GLN A 5 -9.87 -20.61 19.08
CA GLN A 5 -10.11 -19.66 20.17
C GLN A 5 -8.79 -18.96 20.48
N PHE A 6 -8.83 -17.65 20.71
CA PHE A 6 -7.68 -16.84 21.08
C PHE A 6 -8.18 -15.67 21.92
N TYR A 7 -7.30 -15.16 22.76
CA TYR A 7 -7.59 -13.96 23.55
C TYR A 7 -7.43 -12.72 22.67
N VAL A 8 -8.34 -11.77 22.83
CA VAL A 8 -8.30 -10.44 22.23
C VAL A 8 -8.41 -9.40 23.33
N THR A 9 -7.78 -8.26 23.15
CA THR A 9 -7.94 -7.15 24.09
C THR A 9 -9.31 -6.49 23.89
N PRO A 10 -9.87 -5.83 24.93
CA PRO A 10 -11.17 -5.17 24.83
C PRO A 10 -11.25 -4.12 23.71
N GLU A 11 -10.13 -3.45 23.41
CA GLU A 11 -10.05 -2.43 22.37
C GLU A 11 -10.21 -3.06 20.98
N ILE A 12 -9.58 -4.21 20.76
CA ILE A 12 -9.65 -4.96 19.50
C ILE A 12 -11.08 -5.47 19.29
N ASP A 13 -11.69 -6.07 20.32
CA ASP A 13 -13.07 -6.57 20.24
C ASP A 13 -14.07 -5.45 19.89
N ARG A 14 -13.94 -4.30 20.57
CA ARG A 14 -14.76 -3.12 20.29
C ARG A 14 -14.61 -2.63 18.85
N ALA A 15 -13.38 -2.55 18.34
CA ALA A 15 -13.12 -2.13 16.97
C ALA A 15 -13.75 -3.08 15.94
N LEU A 16 -13.68 -4.39 16.19
CA LEU A 16 -14.28 -5.42 15.34
C LEU A 16 -15.80 -5.35 15.34
N LEU A 17 -16.43 -5.11 16.48
CA LEU A 17 -17.89 -4.93 16.59
C LEU A 17 -18.36 -3.71 15.80
N ILE A 18 -17.65 -2.58 15.92
CA ILE A 18 -17.98 -1.35 15.17
C ILE A 18 -17.86 -1.62 13.67
N LEU A 19 -16.77 -2.27 13.24
CA LEU A 19 -16.54 -2.57 11.82
C LEU A 19 -17.58 -3.55 11.25
N ALA A 20 -17.92 -4.60 12.00
CA ALA A 20 -18.96 -5.55 11.63
C ALA A 20 -20.32 -4.87 11.42
N ARG A 21 -20.70 -3.96 12.32
CA ARG A 21 -21.93 -3.16 12.18
C ARG A 21 -21.89 -2.26 10.95
N LYS A 22 -20.75 -1.59 10.71
CA LYS A 22 -20.59 -0.68 9.58
C LYS A 22 -20.69 -1.41 8.23
N GLU A 23 -20.15 -2.63 8.14
CA GLU A 23 -20.14 -3.43 6.92
C GLU A 23 -21.36 -4.35 6.76
N GLY A 24 -22.24 -4.44 7.76
CA GLY A 24 -23.37 -5.37 7.75
C GLY A 24 -22.94 -6.85 7.76
N LYS A 25 -21.77 -7.15 8.32
CA LYS A 25 -21.17 -8.50 8.35
C LYS A 25 -21.14 -9.08 9.76
N SER A 26 -20.94 -10.39 9.86
CA SER A 26 -20.66 -11.02 11.16
C SER A 26 -19.25 -10.67 11.65
N VAL A 27 -19.07 -10.56 12.97
CA VAL A 27 -17.75 -10.32 13.60
C VAL A 27 -16.73 -11.38 13.17
N ALA A 28 -17.16 -12.64 13.02
CA ALA A 28 -16.30 -13.73 12.59
C ALA A 28 -15.85 -13.59 11.13
N GLU A 29 -16.69 -13.01 10.27
CA GLU A 29 -16.34 -12.75 8.87
C GLU A 29 -15.34 -11.61 8.73
N VAL A 30 -15.56 -10.51 9.44
CA VAL A 30 -14.61 -9.40 9.55
C VAL A 30 -13.26 -9.89 10.07
N HIS A 31 -13.24 -10.72 11.12
CA HIS A 31 -12.01 -11.35 11.61
C HIS A 31 -11.27 -12.13 10.53
N ARG A 32 -11.99 -12.97 9.75
CA ARG A 32 -11.38 -13.78 8.70
C ARG A 32 -10.79 -12.89 7.59
N GLU A 33 -11.50 -11.85 7.18
CA GLU A 33 -11.02 -10.91 6.17
C GLU A 33 -9.76 -10.18 6.62
N ILE A 34 -9.74 -9.65 7.85
CA ILE A 34 -8.58 -8.97 8.43
C ILE A 34 -7.39 -9.93 8.51
N LEU A 35 -7.59 -11.15 9.03
CA LEU A 35 -6.53 -12.15 9.10
C LEU A 35 -6.02 -12.53 7.71
N LYS A 36 -6.90 -12.74 6.74
CA LYS A 36 -6.52 -13.06 5.35
C LYS A 36 -5.73 -11.92 4.72
N LYS A 37 -6.14 -10.66 4.93
CA LYS A 37 -5.44 -9.47 4.45
C LYS A 37 -4.08 -9.33 5.12
N GLY A 38 -4.00 -9.46 6.44
CA GLY A 38 -2.76 -9.39 7.20
C GLY A 38 -1.75 -10.48 6.81
N LEU A 39 -2.22 -11.71 6.59
CA LEU A 39 -1.39 -12.81 6.12
C LEU A 39 -0.88 -12.58 4.69
N ARG A 40 -1.73 -12.06 3.79
CA ARG A 40 -1.30 -11.65 2.44
C ARG A 40 -0.26 -10.54 2.49
N THR A 41 -0.46 -9.51 3.30
CA THR A 41 0.51 -8.42 3.44
C THR A 41 1.84 -8.91 4.00
N LYS A 42 1.83 -9.83 4.97
CA LYS A 42 3.06 -10.44 5.51
C LYS A 42 3.73 -11.41 4.53
N SER A 43 2.95 -12.15 3.74
CA SER A 43 3.50 -13.05 2.70
C SER A 43 4.08 -12.25 1.53
N ILE A 44 3.53 -11.06 1.27
CA ILE A 44 4.12 -10.06 0.38
C ILE A 44 5.22 -9.32 1.17
N LYS A 45 6.26 -10.04 1.59
CA LYS A 45 7.60 -9.44 1.58
C LYS A 45 7.93 -9.21 0.12
N ALA A 46 7.44 -8.09 -0.42
CA ALA A 46 7.56 -7.82 -1.84
C ALA A 46 9.05 -7.87 -2.20
N ASN A 47 9.40 -8.78 -3.12
CA ASN A 47 10.69 -8.72 -3.77
C ASN A 47 10.85 -7.27 -4.29
N PRO A 48 11.93 -6.55 -3.97
CA PRO A 48 12.15 -5.17 -4.43
C PRO A 48 11.85 -5.00 -5.92
N ALA A 49 12.20 -6.00 -6.74
CA ALA A 49 11.89 -6.03 -8.17
C ALA A 49 10.39 -6.00 -8.48
N SER A 50 9.56 -6.68 -7.69
CA SER A 50 8.10 -6.71 -7.85
C SER A 50 7.43 -5.38 -7.47
N VAL A 51 8.02 -4.62 -6.56
CA VAL A 51 7.58 -3.27 -6.21
C VAL A 51 7.95 -2.30 -7.34
N LEU A 52 9.19 -2.36 -7.81
CA LEU A 52 9.65 -1.57 -8.95
C LEU A 52 8.81 -1.84 -10.21
N PHE A 53 8.47 -3.11 -10.48
CA PHE A 53 7.62 -3.48 -11.62
C PHE A 53 6.18 -2.94 -11.52
N LYS A 54 5.63 -2.85 -10.30
CA LYS A 54 4.32 -2.20 -10.08
C LYS A 54 4.40 -0.70 -10.32
N ILE A 55 5.51 -0.06 -9.93
CA ILE A 55 5.74 1.37 -10.18
C ILE A 55 5.88 1.62 -11.69
N THR A 56 6.57 0.76 -12.44
CA THR A 56 6.67 0.89 -13.90
C THR A 56 5.32 0.75 -14.61
N GLY A 57 4.39 -0.03 -14.06
CA GLY A 57 3.02 -0.14 -14.62
C GLY A 57 2.16 1.11 -14.42
N ILE A 58 2.51 1.96 -13.44
CA ILE A 58 1.84 3.25 -13.16
C ILE A 58 2.57 4.41 -13.87
N ALA A 59 3.84 4.22 -14.20
CA ALA A 59 4.65 5.21 -14.91
C ALA A 59 4.10 5.43 -16.33
N LYS A 60 3.59 6.64 -16.59
CA LYS A 60 3.31 7.10 -17.95
C LYS A 60 4.64 7.38 -18.65
N LYS A 61 4.68 7.17 -19.97
CA LYS A 61 5.87 7.42 -20.80
C LYS A 61 6.22 8.91 -20.72
N GLY A 62 7.21 9.24 -19.89
CA GLY A 62 7.73 10.59 -19.75
C GLY A 62 8.67 10.96 -20.91
N PRO A 63 9.13 12.22 -20.97
CA PRO A 63 10.14 12.65 -21.91
C PRO A 63 11.40 11.77 -21.81
N LYS A 64 11.95 11.36 -22.96
CA LYS A 64 13.11 10.44 -23.02
C LYS A 64 14.38 11.02 -22.40
N ASP A 65 14.41 12.34 -22.26
CA ASP A 65 15.51 13.17 -21.77
C ASP A 65 15.29 13.66 -20.33
N LEU A 66 14.21 13.24 -19.65
CA LEU A 66 13.87 13.70 -18.31
C LEU A 66 15.02 13.50 -17.31
N SER A 67 15.78 12.40 -17.41
CA SER A 67 16.92 12.14 -16.54
C SER A 67 18.08 13.10 -16.77
N ALA A 68 18.27 13.56 -18.01
CA ALA A 68 19.34 14.48 -18.39
C ALA A 68 18.97 15.94 -18.09
N ASN A 69 17.69 16.28 -18.23
CA ASN A 69 17.17 17.65 -18.11
C ASN A 69 16.29 17.84 -16.87
N LEU A 70 16.52 17.05 -15.81
CA LEU A 70 15.64 16.99 -14.63
C LEU A 70 15.41 18.39 -14.02
N PHE A 71 16.45 19.21 -13.95
CA PHE A 71 16.36 20.57 -13.41
C PHE A 71 15.49 21.48 -14.27
N ASP A 72 15.60 21.38 -15.59
CA ASP A 72 14.80 22.18 -16.53
C ASP A 72 13.32 21.80 -16.45
N TYR A 73 13.01 20.50 -16.29
CA TYR A 73 11.64 20.04 -16.08
C TYR A 73 11.07 20.45 -14.72
N LEU A 74 11.90 20.52 -13.67
CA LEU A 74 11.45 20.89 -12.32
C LEU A 74 11.33 22.40 -12.10
N TYR A 75 12.22 23.17 -12.73
CA TYR A 75 12.41 24.58 -12.40
C TYR A 75 12.24 25.53 -13.60
N GLY A 76 12.21 25.02 -14.84
CA GLY A 76 12.05 25.81 -16.06
C GLY A 76 13.05 26.97 -16.13
N ASP A 77 12.56 28.19 -16.32
CA ASP A 77 13.39 29.40 -16.39
C ASP A 77 14.12 29.75 -15.08
N LYS A 78 13.76 29.08 -13.97
CA LYS A 78 14.45 29.19 -12.67
C LYS A 78 15.45 28.05 -12.44
N SER A 79 15.73 27.23 -13.47
CA SER A 79 16.71 26.16 -13.42
C SER A 79 18.06 26.74 -13.00
N PRO A 80 18.62 26.31 -11.85
CA PRO A 80 19.92 26.81 -11.42
C PRO A 80 20.96 26.38 -12.45
N ASN A 81 21.56 27.38 -13.13
CA ASN A 81 22.60 27.15 -14.11
C ASN A 81 23.90 26.83 -13.37
N TYR A 82 24.05 25.57 -12.96
CA TYR A 82 25.34 25.01 -12.54
C TYR A 82 26.19 24.89 -13.81
N GLY A 83 26.83 26.01 -14.18
CA GLY A 83 27.45 26.22 -15.48
C GLY A 83 28.38 25.09 -15.96
N LYS A 84 28.55 25.08 -17.30
CA LYS A 84 29.51 24.26 -18.06
C LYS A 84 30.91 24.22 -17.46
#